data_AF-A0A7V5XCZ9-F1
#
_entry.id   AF-A0A7V5XCZ9-F1
#
_cell.length_a   1.000
_cell.length_b   1.000
_cell.length_c   1.000
_cell.angle_alpha   90.00
_cell.angle_beta   90.00
_cell.angle_gamma   90.00
#
_symmetry.space_group_name_H-M   'P 1'
#
loop_
_entity.id
_entity.type
_entity.pdbx_description
1 polymer ?
#
loop_
_entity_poly.entity_id
_entity_poly.type
_entity_poly.pdbx_seq_one_letter_code
_entity_poly.pdbx_strand_id
1 'polypeptide(L)'
;MCGIFGIVVSRDADLSADRIREITAKLFQLSETRGQEAAGLALRVGDTIEVLKQAGSASNFIRSPRYRELLDRSLAAYADADGGAGHASLSLIGHSRLVTNGFQCDDDNNQPVLVPRMVGVHNGIIVNEARLWARYDELSREYDVDTEVLLKVLRYHLDHGQDPQSAVAQTFSEIEGTASIGVLPSELPVLLLATNTGALFHTGNERQTFFVFASERFILQRLLDTTRLQDELGPCRPVRRIRPQTGVLVRTDAIEVREFPASASASAPAEPDVLAMEPTQPAQIVDRTKRARDLQRCTRCILPESYPMIEFDADGVCNFCRNHVGSTEYGEQALLEAVEPYRSSDGSPDCIVAFSGGRDSSYGLHYIKTVLKMNPVAFTYDWGM
;
A
#
# COMPACT_ATOMS: atom_id res chain seq x y z
N MET A 1 7.67 3.85 7.79
CA MET A 1 6.27 3.46 8.08
C MET A 1 5.43 3.95 6.93
N CYS A 2 4.62 3.09 6.33
CA CYS A 2 3.80 3.39 5.15
C CYS A 2 2.94 4.67 5.29
N GLY A 3 2.55 5.25 4.15
CA GLY A 3 1.53 6.28 4.05
C GLY A 3 0.21 5.69 3.56
N ILE A 4 -0.90 6.06 4.20
CA ILE A 4 -2.24 5.79 3.69
C ILE A 4 -3.01 7.09 3.54
N PHE A 5 -3.85 7.16 2.52
CA PHE A 5 -4.65 8.34 2.23
C PHE A 5 -5.88 7.96 1.41
N GLY A 6 -6.78 8.92 1.23
CA GLY A 6 -7.91 8.74 0.34
C GLY A 6 -8.79 9.97 0.23
N ILE A 7 -9.66 9.96 -0.77
CA ILE A 7 -10.62 11.03 -1.05
C ILE A 7 -12.01 10.45 -1.30
N VAL A 8 -13.03 11.25 -0.98
CA VAL A 8 -14.40 11.04 -1.46
C VAL A 8 -14.83 12.35 -2.12
N VAL A 9 -15.26 12.26 -3.38
CA VAL A 9 -15.65 13.41 -4.19
C VAL A 9 -17.06 13.18 -4.74
N SER A 10 -18.00 14.03 -4.37
CA SER A 10 -19.35 14.05 -4.94
C SER A 10 -19.33 14.77 -6.28
N ARG A 11 -20.22 14.41 -7.20
CA ARG A 11 -20.44 15.17 -8.44
C ARG A 11 -20.76 16.64 -8.20
N ASP A 12 -21.39 16.95 -7.08
CA ASP A 12 -21.74 18.33 -6.69
C ASP A 12 -20.52 19.15 -6.24
N ALA A 13 -19.34 18.54 -6.15
CA ALA A 13 -18.09 19.25 -5.90
C ALA A 13 -17.68 20.15 -7.08
N ASP A 14 -18.22 19.89 -8.29
CA ASP A 14 -17.87 20.57 -9.54
C ASP A 14 -16.36 20.56 -9.83
N LEU A 15 -15.67 19.49 -9.39
CA LEU A 15 -14.26 19.28 -9.68
C LEU A 15 -14.09 18.61 -11.04
N SER A 16 -13.24 19.19 -11.88
CA SER A 16 -12.87 18.57 -13.15
C SER A 16 -12.09 17.27 -12.95
N ALA A 17 -12.13 16.39 -13.96
CA ALA A 17 -11.36 15.15 -13.95
C ALA A 17 -9.86 15.42 -13.75
N ASP A 18 -9.30 16.43 -14.43
CA ASP A 18 -7.91 16.84 -14.29
C ASP A 18 -7.57 17.28 -12.87
N ARG A 19 -8.51 17.93 -12.20
CA ARG A 19 -8.33 18.34 -10.82
C ARG A 19 -8.29 17.16 -9.86
N ILE A 20 -9.16 16.17 -10.05
CA ILE A 20 -9.13 14.93 -9.26
C ILE A 20 -7.80 14.18 -9.48
N ARG A 21 -7.27 14.17 -10.72
CA ARG A 21 -5.94 13.61 -11.01
C ARG A 21 -4.83 14.34 -10.26
N GLU A 22 -4.85 15.66 -10.27
CA GLU A 22 -3.86 16.48 -9.58
C GLU A 22 -3.87 16.22 -8.07
N ILE A 23 -5.05 16.22 -7.44
CA ILE A 23 -5.22 15.90 -6.02
C ILE A 23 -4.65 14.52 -5.70
N THR A 24 -5.04 13.51 -6.49
CA THR A 24 -4.62 12.12 -6.31
C THR A 24 -3.10 11.98 -6.46
N ALA A 25 -2.53 12.56 -7.51
CA ALA A 25 -1.08 12.56 -7.73
C ALA A 25 -0.33 13.27 -6.60
N LYS A 26 -0.87 14.38 -6.09
CA LYS A 26 -0.28 15.12 -4.99
C LYS A 26 -0.29 14.33 -3.69
N LEU A 27 -1.38 13.61 -3.39
CA LEU A 27 -1.46 12.72 -2.24
C LEU A 27 -0.43 11.59 -2.32
N PHE A 28 -0.25 10.97 -3.50
CA PHE A 28 0.80 9.98 -3.74
C PHE A 28 2.21 10.56 -3.49
N GLN A 29 2.53 11.71 -4.09
CA GLN A 29 3.83 12.38 -3.92
C GLN A 29 4.13 12.74 -2.47
N LEU A 30 3.15 13.31 -1.76
CA LEU A 30 3.32 13.69 -0.36
C LEU A 30 3.47 12.47 0.55
N SER A 31 2.79 11.37 0.22
CA SER A 31 2.88 10.11 0.96
C SER A 31 4.13 9.29 0.62
N GLU A 32 4.81 9.56 -0.50
CA GLU A 32 6.05 8.87 -0.90
C GLU A 32 7.18 9.04 0.13
N THR A 33 7.18 10.16 0.86
CA THR A 33 8.16 10.41 1.95
C THR A 33 8.11 9.36 3.06
N ARG A 34 6.99 8.64 3.18
CA ARG A 34 6.76 7.58 4.15
C ARG A 34 7.14 6.18 3.66
N GLY A 35 7.27 6.01 2.34
CA GLY A 35 7.56 4.73 1.70
C GLY A 35 7.71 4.83 0.18
N GLN A 36 8.77 4.23 -0.36
CA GLN A 36 9.16 4.35 -1.77
C GLN A 36 9.18 3.02 -2.52
N GLU A 37 8.71 1.94 -1.90
CA GLU A 37 9.01 0.58 -2.37
C GLU A 37 7.82 -0.09 -3.06
N ALA A 38 6.60 0.35 -2.75
CA ALA A 38 5.42 0.00 -3.51
C ALA A 38 4.35 1.08 -3.39
N ALA A 39 3.44 1.11 -4.34
CA ALA A 39 2.26 1.95 -4.29
C ALA A 39 1.04 1.17 -4.79
N GLY A 40 -0.13 1.56 -4.28
CA GLY A 40 -1.37 0.99 -4.75
C GLY A 40 -2.54 1.92 -4.52
N LEU A 41 -3.62 1.59 -5.23
CA LEU A 41 -4.85 2.35 -5.33
C LEU A 41 -6.04 1.42 -5.38
N ALA A 42 -7.10 1.75 -4.66
CA ALA A 42 -8.44 1.23 -4.92
C ALA A 42 -9.38 2.41 -5.14
N LEU A 43 -10.18 2.33 -6.20
CA LEU A 43 -11.06 3.40 -6.65
C LEU A 43 -12.45 2.84 -6.89
N ARG A 44 -13.42 3.37 -6.17
CA ARG A 44 -14.84 3.05 -6.31
C ARG A 44 -15.56 4.14 -7.09
N VAL A 45 -16.29 3.73 -8.13
CA VAL A 45 -17.29 4.53 -8.83
C VAL A 45 -18.52 3.67 -9.04
N GLY A 46 -19.67 4.12 -8.50
CA GLY A 46 -20.90 3.34 -8.50
C GLY A 46 -20.70 1.93 -7.93
N ASP A 47 -21.04 0.93 -8.73
CA ASP A 47 -21.00 -0.49 -8.38
C ASP A 47 -19.70 -1.18 -8.82
N THR A 48 -18.60 -0.44 -9.00
CA THR A 48 -17.29 -1.03 -9.33
C THR A 48 -16.21 -0.49 -8.40
N ILE A 49 -15.35 -1.38 -7.90
CA ILE A 49 -14.11 -1.05 -7.18
C ILE A 49 -12.94 -1.58 -8.01
N GLU A 50 -12.20 -0.71 -8.68
CA GLU A 50 -10.98 -1.10 -9.41
C GLU A 50 -9.77 -0.99 -8.48
N VAL A 51 -8.93 -2.02 -8.45
CA VAL A 51 -7.71 -2.08 -7.63
C VAL A 51 -6.49 -2.19 -8.52
N LEU A 52 -5.44 -1.44 -8.23
CA LEU A 52 -4.15 -1.55 -8.90
C LEU A 52 -3.02 -1.40 -7.88
N LYS A 53 -2.10 -2.35 -7.90
CA LYS A 53 -0.88 -2.33 -7.11
C LYS A 53 0.33 -2.41 -8.03
N GLN A 54 1.44 -1.82 -7.60
CA GLN A 54 2.71 -1.93 -8.31
C GLN A 54 3.88 -1.76 -7.33
N ALA A 55 4.91 -2.59 -7.50
CA ALA A 55 6.22 -2.34 -6.93
C ALA A 55 6.83 -1.02 -7.46
N GLY A 56 7.68 -0.42 -6.62
CA GLY A 56 8.36 0.85 -6.88
C GLY A 56 7.66 2.06 -6.26
N SER A 57 8.29 3.22 -6.46
CA SER A 57 7.89 4.44 -5.78
C SER A 57 6.54 4.97 -6.27
N ALA A 58 5.86 5.76 -5.43
CA ALA A 58 4.60 6.40 -5.77
C ALA A 58 4.73 7.30 -7.03
N SER A 59 5.87 7.97 -7.19
CA SER A 59 6.22 8.76 -8.37
C SER A 59 6.30 7.92 -9.66
N ASN A 60 6.79 6.69 -9.58
CA ASN A 60 6.79 5.77 -10.72
C ASN A 60 5.38 5.22 -10.98
N PHE A 61 4.64 4.90 -9.93
CA PHE A 61 3.26 4.41 -10.01
C PHE A 61 2.35 5.39 -10.77
N ILE A 62 2.34 6.67 -10.39
CA ILE A 62 1.48 7.69 -11.03
C ILE A 62 1.88 8.01 -12.48
N ARG A 63 3.11 7.66 -12.91
CA ARG A 63 3.57 7.81 -14.30
C ARG A 63 3.27 6.57 -15.15
N SER A 64 2.97 5.44 -14.52
CA SER A 64 2.76 4.17 -15.21
C SER A 64 1.56 4.25 -16.18
N PRO A 65 1.62 3.58 -17.35
CA PRO A 65 0.48 3.48 -18.26
C PRO A 65 -0.76 2.88 -17.60
N ARG A 66 -0.56 1.85 -16.75
CA ARG A 66 -1.63 1.14 -16.05
C ARG A 66 -2.40 2.03 -15.09
N TYR A 67 -1.69 2.87 -14.33
CA TYR A 67 -2.31 3.86 -13.46
C TYR A 67 -3.15 4.86 -14.28
N ARG A 68 -2.58 5.38 -15.37
CA ARG A 68 -3.29 6.32 -16.27
C ARG A 68 -4.56 5.68 -16.84
N GLU A 69 -4.47 4.48 -17.39
CA GLU A 69 -5.61 3.75 -17.95
C GLU A 69 -6.71 3.47 -16.92
N LEU A 70 -6.36 3.07 -15.69
CA LEU A 70 -7.34 2.87 -14.62
C LEU A 70 -8.02 4.20 -14.26
N LEU A 71 -7.24 5.25 -14.04
CA LEU A 71 -7.76 6.55 -13.62
C LEU A 71 -8.61 7.20 -14.72
N ASP A 72 -8.22 7.08 -15.99
CA ASP A 72 -8.98 7.54 -17.16
C ASP A 72 -10.35 6.88 -17.22
N ARG A 73 -10.38 5.54 -17.11
CA ARG A 73 -11.61 4.75 -17.15
C ARG A 73 -12.54 5.10 -15.98
N SER A 74 -11.97 5.18 -14.78
CA SER A 74 -12.72 5.50 -13.56
C SER A 74 -13.29 6.92 -13.59
N LEU A 75 -12.51 7.91 -14.06
CA LEU A 75 -12.98 9.30 -14.16
C LEU A 75 -14.02 9.48 -15.26
N ALA A 76 -13.91 8.74 -16.37
CA ALA A 76 -14.96 8.70 -17.39
C ALA A 76 -16.26 8.12 -16.82
N ALA A 77 -16.19 6.98 -16.12
CA ALA A 77 -17.36 6.40 -15.46
C ALA A 77 -17.98 7.34 -14.41
N TYR A 78 -17.17 8.09 -13.68
CA TYR A 78 -17.63 9.10 -12.72
C TYR A 78 -18.34 10.27 -13.40
N ALA A 79 -17.86 10.69 -14.58
CA ALA A 79 -18.51 11.74 -15.37
C ALA A 79 -19.83 11.27 -16.01
N ASP A 80 -19.91 9.99 -16.40
CA ASP A 80 -21.05 9.39 -17.09
C ASP A 80 -22.15 8.88 -16.15
N ALA A 81 -21.87 8.70 -14.85
CA ALA A 81 -22.83 8.19 -13.87
C ALA A 81 -24.06 9.12 -13.77
N ASP A 82 -25.15 8.74 -14.43
CA ASP A 82 -26.40 9.50 -14.53
C ASP A 82 -26.93 9.87 -13.14
N GLY A 83 -27.28 11.14 -12.93
CA GLY A 83 -27.65 11.73 -11.63
C GLY A 83 -29.01 11.29 -11.09
N GLY A 84 -29.36 10.01 -11.18
CA GLY A 84 -30.59 9.47 -10.58
C GLY A 84 -30.48 9.42 -9.06
N ALA A 85 -31.39 10.13 -8.36
CA ALA A 85 -31.78 10.09 -6.93
C ALA A 85 -30.72 9.90 -5.81
N GLY A 86 -29.44 9.69 -6.12
CA GLY A 86 -28.30 9.59 -5.22
C GLY A 86 -27.13 10.35 -5.82
N HIS A 87 -26.36 11.03 -4.98
CA HIS A 87 -25.21 11.79 -5.46
C HIS A 87 -24.14 10.78 -5.88
N ALA A 88 -23.87 10.70 -7.18
CA ALA A 88 -22.76 9.88 -7.65
C ALA A 88 -21.46 10.41 -7.04
N SER A 89 -20.63 9.50 -6.54
CA SER A 89 -19.36 9.85 -5.91
C SER A 89 -18.24 8.93 -6.36
N LEU A 90 -17.03 9.49 -6.30
CA LEU A 90 -15.77 8.77 -6.46
C LEU A 90 -15.16 8.61 -5.08
N SER A 91 -14.88 7.39 -4.67
CA SER A 91 -14.16 7.09 -3.43
C SER A 91 -12.84 6.42 -3.74
N LEU A 92 -11.77 6.84 -3.09
CA LEU A 92 -10.42 6.41 -3.39
C LEU A 92 -9.66 6.17 -2.10
N ILE A 93 -8.98 5.03 -2.00
CA ILE A 93 -7.97 4.77 -0.98
C ILE A 93 -6.65 4.42 -1.65
N GLY A 94 -5.57 5.03 -1.16
CA GLY A 94 -4.22 4.84 -1.68
C GLY A 94 -3.24 4.52 -0.57
N HIS A 95 -2.14 3.88 -0.97
CA HIS A 95 -1.08 3.47 -0.07
C HIS A 95 0.30 3.68 -0.72
N SER A 96 1.27 4.14 0.07
CA SER A 96 2.70 4.15 -0.25
C SER A 96 3.46 3.32 0.79
N ARG A 97 4.14 2.26 0.34
CA ARG A 97 4.74 1.25 1.19
C ARG A 97 6.20 1.55 1.52
N LEU A 98 6.55 1.37 2.78
CA LEU A 98 7.89 1.02 3.22
C LEU A 98 7.81 -0.42 3.73
N VAL A 99 8.53 -1.32 3.11
CA VAL A 99 8.60 -2.75 3.39
C VAL A 99 9.18 -2.93 4.79
N THR A 100 8.41 -3.61 5.63
CA THR A 100 8.82 -4.07 6.95
C THR A 100 8.84 -5.59 7.05
N ASN A 101 8.20 -6.30 6.11
CA ASN A 101 8.16 -7.76 5.91
C ASN A 101 7.73 -8.09 4.47
N GLY A 102 8.20 -9.20 3.90
CA GLY A 102 7.84 -9.68 2.55
C GLY A 102 8.70 -9.11 1.41
N PHE A 103 8.76 -9.82 0.27
CA PHE A 103 9.63 -9.45 -0.86
C PHE A 103 9.03 -8.30 -1.68
N GLN A 104 9.81 -7.24 -1.97
CA GLN A 104 9.39 -6.04 -2.73
C GLN A 104 8.80 -6.34 -4.13
N CYS A 105 9.23 -7.44 -4.74
CA CYS A 105 8.85 -7.82 -6.11
C CYS A 105 7.52 -8.59 -6.19
N ASP A 106 6.89 -8.90 -5.04
CA ASP A 106 5.61 -9.58 -4.99
C ASP A 106 4.48 -8.58 -4.81
N ASP A 107 3.80 -8.25 -5.91
CA ASP A 107 2.66 -7.35 -5.92
C ASP A 107 1.50 -7.85 -5.05
N ASP A 108 1.42 -9.16 -4.77
CA ASP A 108 0.38 -9.75 -3.93
C ASP A 108 0.52 -9.26 -2.46
N ASN A 109 1.74 -8.94 -2.03
CA ASN A 109 2.01 -8.39 -0.69
C ASN A 109 1.88 -6.86 -0.62
N ASN A 110 1.51 -6.20 -1.72
CA ASN A 110 1.26 -4.76 -1.74
C ASN A 110 -0.19 -4.45 -1.35
N GLN A 111 -0.39 -3.24 -0.81
CA GLN A 111 -1.71 -2.74 -0.45
C GLN A 111 -2.25 -1.81 -1.54
N PRO A 112 -3.58 -1.70 -1.74
CA PRO A 112 -4.66 -2.23 -0.91
C PRO A 112 -4.78 -3.76 -0.90
N VAL A 113 -5.12 -4.36 0.23
CA VAL A 113 -5.41 -5.80 0.33
C VAL A 113 -6.86 -6.05 -0.03
N LEU A 114 -7.10 -7.10 -0.82
CA LEU A 114 -8.44 -7.53 -1.23
C LEU A 114 -8.85 -8.68 -0.32
N VAL A 115 -10.04 -8.62 0.22
CA VAL A 115 -10.70 -9.76 0.86
C VAL A 115 -12.10 -9.91 0.25
N PRO A 116 -12.82 -11.02 0.46
CA PRO A 116 -14.17 -11.15 -0.09
C PRO A 116 -15.01 -9.91 0.22
N ARG A 117 -15.61 -9.30 -0.81
CA ARG A 117 -16.52 -8.14 -0.70
C ARG A 117 -15.93 -6.89 -0.04
N MET A 118 -14.61 -6.76 0.08
CA MET A 118 -14.00 -5.61 0.74
C MET A 118 -12.56 -5.36 0.29
N VAL A 119 -12.18 -4.08 0.20
CA VAL A 119 -10.80 -3.66 -0.11
C VAL A 119 -10.32 -2.72 0.98
N GLY A 120 -9.09 -2.88 1.47
CA GLY A 120 -8.58 -2.07 2.57
C GLY A 120 -7.09 -1.75 2.51
N VAL A 121 -6.73 -0.64 3.14
CA VAL A 121 -5.33 -0.25 3.43
C VAL A 121 -5.14 -0.20 4.94
N HIS A 122 -3.92 -0.48 5.38
CA HIS A 122 -3.51 -0.58 6.77
C HIS A 122 -2.10 0.00 6.96
N ASN A 123 -1.96 0.90 7.92
CA ASN A 123 -0.67 1.35 8.42
C ASN A 123 -0.56 0.97 9.90
N GLY A 124 0.36 0.05 10.19
CA GLY A 124 0.50 -0.55 11.51
C GLY A 124 1.14 -1.93 11.45
N ILE A 125 1.16 -2.62 12.59
CA ILE A 125 1.65 -3.99 12.73
C ILE A 125 0.69 -4.73 13.65
N ILE A 126 0.15 -5.86 13.19
CA ILE A 126 -0.68 -6.78 14.00
C ILE A 126 0.21 -7.89 14.56
N VAL A 127 0.49 -7.86 15.86
CA VAL A 127 1.48 -8.76 16.48
C VAL A 127 0.88 -10.11 16.88
N ASN A 128 -0.45 -10.20 16.98
CA ASN A 128 -1.15 -11.44 17.33
C ASN A 128 -1.80 -12.13 16.12
N GLU A 129 -1.27 -11.93 14.90
CA GLU A 129 -1.84 -12.52 13.68
C GLU A 129 -2.01 -14.05 13.76
N ALA A 130 -1.03 -14.78 14.28
CA ALA A 130 -1.10 -16.23 14.42
C ALA A 130 -2.26 -16.68 15.35
N ARG A 131 -2.54 -15.90 16.39
CA ARG A 131 -3.66 -16.15 17.31
C ARG A 131 -4.99 -15.85 16.64
N LEU A 132 -5.07 -14.80 15.81
CA LEU A 132 -6.28 -14.46 15.06
C LEU A 132 -6.59 -15.54 14.02
N TRP A 133 -5.60 -16.00 13.24
CA TRP A 133 -5.76 -17.10 12.31
C TRP A 133 -6.24 -18.38 12.98
N ALA A 134 -5.70 -18.72 14.15
CA ALA A 134 -6.12 -19.90 14.92
C ALA A 134 -7.50 -19.76 15.58
N ARG A 135 -8.04 -18.55 15.72
CA ARG A 135 -9.35 -18.30 16.34
C ARG A 135 -10.51 -18.44 15.34
N TYR A 136 -10.24 -18.15 14.08
CA TYR A 136 -11.24 -18.08 13.02
C TYR A 136 -10.98 -19.17 11.96
N ASP A 137 -11.40 -20.40 12.26
CA ASP A 137 -11.12 -21.59 11.43
C ASP A 137 -11.65 -21.51 9.98
N GLU A 138 -12.66 -20.67 9.73
CA GLU A 138 -13.21 -20.44 8.39
C GLU A 138 -12.40 -19.47 7.54
N LEU A 139 -11.46 -18.74 8.14
CA LEU A 139 -10.59 -17.82 7.43
C LEU A 139 -9.35 -18.56 6.93
N SER A 140 -9.09 -18.46 5.63
CA SER A 140 -7.86 -18.94 5.01
C SER A 140 -6.93 -17.78 4.71
N ARG A 141 -5.62 -18.03 4.69
CA ARG A 141 -4.59 -17.06 4.34
C ARG A 141 -4.22 -17.14 2.86
N GLU A 142 -4.22 -16.00 2.18
CA GLU A 142 -3.90 -15.86 0.75
C GLU A 142 -2.64 -15.01 0.52
N TYR A 143 -2.35 -14.07 1.42
CA TYR A 143 -1.25 -13.11 1.31
C TYR A 143 -0.28 -13.25 2.49
N ASP A 144 0.99 -12.90 2.27
CA ASP A 144 2.00 -12.89 3.34
C ASP A 144 2.07 -11.52 4.03
N VAL A 145 0.91 -11.00 4.44
CA VAL A 145 0.79 -9.70 5.14
C VAL A 145 -0.19 -9.77 6.31
N ASP A 146 0.19 -9.14 7.42
CA ASP A 146 -0.63 -9.00 8.63
C ASP A 146 -1.95 -8.25 8.39
N THR A 147 -1.98 -7.41 7.37
CA THR A 147 -3.14 -6.64 6.93
C THR A 147 -4.29 -7.56 6.48
N GLU A 148 -3.97 -8.74 5.96
CA GLU A 148 -5.00 -9.68 5.51
C GLU A 148 -5.86 -10.18 6.67
N VAL A 149 -5.24 -10.62 7.77
CA VAL A 149 -6.01 -11.15 8.92
C VAL A 149 -6.88 -10.07 9.54
N LEU A 150 -6.36 -8.84 9.63
CA LEU A 150 -7.11 -7.69 10.12
C LEU A 150 -8.38 -7.44 9.30
N LEU A 151 -8.26 -7.43 7.97
CA LEU A 151 -9.40 -7.20 7.09
C LEU A 151 -10.36 -8.41 7.06
N LYS A 152 -9.85 -9.65 7.12
CA LYS A 152 -10.70 -10.85 7.14
C LYS A 152 -11.48 -10.99 8.46
N VAL A 153 -10.91 -10.60 9.60
CA VAL A 153 -11.65 -10.53 10.88
C VAL A 153 -12.74 -9.45 10.84
N LEU A 154 -12.44 -8.26 10.30
CA LEU A 154 -13.46 -7.22 10.09
C LEU A 154 -14.59 -7.72 9.18
N ARG A 155 -14.24 -8.36 8.06
CA ARG A 155 -15.20 -8.96 7.13
C ARG A 155 -16.05 -10.03 7.80
N TYR A 156 -15.43 -10.91 8.59
CA TYR A 156 -16.13 -11.93 9.37
C TYR A 156 -17.26 -11.32 10.21
N HIS A 157 -16.98 -10.24 10.96
CA HIS A 157 -17.98 -9.60 11.79
C HIS A 157 -19.14 -8.99 10.99
N LEU A 158 -18.83 -8.38 9.84
CA LEU A 158 -19.85 -7.84 8.92
C LEU A 158 -20.72 -8.98 8.33
N ASP A 159 -20.12 -10.10 7.92
CA ASP A 159 -20.84 -11.27 7.39
C ASP A 159 -21.75 -11.92 8.44
N HIS A 160 -21.41 -11.77 9.73
CA HIS A 160 -22.20 -12.22 10.87
C HIS A 160 -23.21 -11.18 11.38
N GLY A 161 -23.54 -10.18 10.55
CA GLY A 161 -24.65 -9.26 10.78
C GLY A 161 -24.37 -8.12 11.74
N GLN A 162 -23.11 -7.87 12.11
CA GLN A 162 -22.76 -6.65 12.84
C GLN A 162 -22.78 -5.44 11.91
N ASP A 163 -23.25 -4.30 12.42
CA ASP A 163 -23.13 -3.03 11.71
C ASP A 163 -21.64 -2.62 11.59
N PRO A 164 -21.28 -1.74 10.64
CA PRO A 164 -19.89 -1.36 10.41
C PRO A 164 -19.13 -0.83 11.63
N GLN A 165 -19.80 -0.08 12.51
CA GLN A 165 -19.17 0.53 13.67
C GLN A 165 -18.88 -0.55 14.72
N SER A 166 -19.85 -1.42 14.98
CA SER A 166 -19.70 -2.57 15.87
C SER A 166 -18.65 -3.56 15.37
N ALA A 167 -18.63 -3.86 14.06
CA ALA A 167 -17.64 -4.75 13.46
C ALA A 167 -16.21 -4.22 13.62
N VAL A 168 -16.00 -2.91 13.43
CA VAL A 168 -14.71 -2.27 13.69
C VAL A 168 -14.35 -2.33 15.17
N ALA A 169 -15.27 -1.97 16.07
CA ALA A 169 -15.02 -1.98 17.51
C ALA A 169 -14.67 -3.39 18.04
N GLN A 170 -15.37 -4.42 17.54
CA GLN A 170 -15.08 -5.81 17.87
C GLN A 170 -13.70 -6.21 17.33
N THR A 171 -13.41 -5.96 16.05
CA THR A 171 -12.10 -6.25 15.46
C THR A 171 -10.96 -5.60 16.26
N PHE A 172 -11.10 -4.30 16.58
CA PHE A 172 -10.08 -3.54 17.31
C PHE A 172 -9.90 -3.99 18.76
N SER A 173 -10.89 -4.67 19.34
CA SER A 173 -10.78 -5.30 20.67
C SER A 173 -9.98 -6.61 20.65
N GLU A 174 -9.85 -7.24 19.48
CA GLU A 174 -9.20 -8.54 19.32
C GLU A 174 -7.76 -8.44 18.82
N ILE A 175 -7.42 -7.36 18.11
CA ILE A 175 -6.06 -7.13 17.63
C ILE A 175 -5.13 -6.65 18.74
N GLU A 176 -3.89 -7.13 18.70
CA GLU A 176 -2.78 -6.60 19.47
C GLU A 176 -1.79 -5.94 18.50
N GLY A 177 -1.30 -4.74 18.85
CA GLY A 177 -0.38 -3.98 18.02
C GLY A 177 -0.93 -2.61 17.63
N THR A 178 -0.52 -2.11 16.48
CA THR A 178 -0.94 -0.78 15.98
C THR A 178 -1.72 -0.94 14.69
N ALA A 179 -2.82 -0.21 14.56
CA ALA A 179 -3.64 -0.24 13.36
C ALA A 179 -4.20 1.15 13.07
N SER A 180 -4.01 1.59 11.83
CA SER A 180 -4.75 2.67 11.18
C SER A 180 -5.24 2.14 9.84
N ILE A 181 -6.54 2.09 9.62
CA ILE A 181 -7.13 1.47 8.42
C ILE A 181 -7.99 2.46 7.62
N GLY A 182 -8.09 2.20 6.33
CA GLY A 182 -9.11 2.76 5.44
C GLY A 182 -9.71 1.64 4.58
N VAL A 183 -11.02 1.48 4.61
CA VAL A 183 -11.71 0.30 4.07
C VAL A 183 -12.91 0.70 3.22
N LEU A 184 -13.04 0.05 2.07
CA LEU A 184 -14.17 0.16 1.14
C LEU A 184 -14.89 -1.21 1.08
N PRO A 185 -15.99 -1.38 1.82
CA PRO A 185 -16.90 -2.52 1.64
C PRO A 185 -17.60 -2.42 0.28
N SER A 186 -17.86 -3.55 -0.36
CA SER A 186 -18.50 -3.59 -1.68
C SER A 186 -20.02 -3.35 -1.61
N GLU A 187 -20.66 -3.80 -0.55
CA GLU A 187 -22.12 -3.80 -0.37
C GLU A 187 -22.67 -2.61 0.41
N LEU A 188 -21.78 -1.72 0.91
CA LEU A 188 -22.16 -0.52 1.64
C LEU A 188 -21.53 0.70 0.99
N PRO A 189 -22.28 1.79 0.71
CA PRO A 189 -21.74 3.06 0.23
C PRO A 189 -21.02 3.83 1.35
N VAL A 190 -19.97 3.24 1.92
CA VAL A 190 -19.18 3.85 3.01
C VAL A 190 -17.68 3.71 2.77
N LEU A 191 -16.94 4.69 3.26
CA LEU A 191 -15.52 4.60 3.57
C LEU A 191 -15.38 4.52 5.08
N LEU A 192 -14.84 3.41 5.58
CA LEU A 192 -14.59 3.18 7.01
C LEU A 192 -13.13 3.50 7.32
N LEU A 193 -12.90 4.40 8.25
CA LEU A 193 -11.59 4.69 8.83
C LEU A 193 -11.58 4.29 10.30
N ALA A 194 -10.47 3.75 10.79
CA ALA A 194 -10.30 3.49 12.21
C ALA A 194 -8.85 3.50 12.63
N THR A 195 -8.56 3.90 13.87
CA THR A 195 -7.20 3.89 14.40
C THR A 195 -7.14 3.68 15.91
N ASN A 196 -6.22 2.84 16.36
CA ASN A 196 -5.95 2.64 17.80
C ASN A 196 -4.81 3.54 18.31
N THR A 197 -4.04 4.17 17.41
CA THR A 197 -2.93 5.10 17.73
C THR A 197 -3.27 6.56 17.48
N GLY A 198 -4.34 6.84 16.72
CA GLY A 198 -4.67 8.18 16.26
C GLY A 198 -3.79 8.67 15.11
N ALA A 199 -3.14 7.77 14.36
CA ALA A 199 -2.30 8.12 13.21
C ALA A 199 -3.11 8.25 11.91
N LEU A 200 -4.21 9.00 11.99
CA LEU A 200 -5.08 9.37 10.88
C LEU A 200 -5.62 10.79 11.08
N PHE A 201 -5.68 11.53 9.99
CA PHE A 201 -6.18 12.90 9.94
C PHE A 201 -7.14 13.02 8.78
N HIS A 202 -8.12 13.92 8.90
CA HIS A 202 -9.07 14.18 7.82
C HIS A 202 -9.51 15.64 7.79
N THR A 203 -10.06 16.05 6.65
CA THR A 203 -10.78 17.30 6.46
C THR A 203 -11.82 17.12 5.35
N GLY A 204 -12.70 18.09 5.20
CA GLY A 204 -13.69 18.16 4.13
C GLY A 204 -14.18 19.59 3.97
N ASN A 205 -14.85 19.87 2.86
CA ASN A 205 -15.43 21.18 2.63
C ASN A 205 -16.75 21.36 3.39
N GLU A 206 -17.14 22.61 3.64
CA GLU A 206 -18.37 22.93 4.37
C GLU A 206 -19.64 22.51 3.60
N ARG A 207 -19.55 22.40 2.27
CA ARG A 207 -20.65 21.95 1.40
C ARG A 207 -20.89 20.44 1.42
N GLN A 208 -20.04 19.65 2.10
CA GLN A 208 -20.12 18.19 2.12
C GLN A 208 -20.09 17.56 0.73
N THR A 209 -19.24 18.10 -0.16
CA THR A 209 -19.03 17.54 -1.50
C THR A 209 -17.63 16.95 -1.68
N PHE A 210 -16.74 17.18 -0.71
CA PHE A 210 -15.37 16.69 -0.70
C PHE A 210 -14.93 16.27 0.70
N PHE A 211 -14.31 15.10 0.80
CA PHE A 211 -13.64 14.58 1.98
C PHE A 211 -12.27 14.04 1.61
N VAL A 212 -11.29 14.24 2.49
CA VAL A 212 -9.93 13.70 2.33
C VAL A 212 -9.37 13.27 3.66
N PHE A 213 -8.65 12.15 3.67
CA PHE A 213 -7.89 11.68 4.83
C PHE A 213 -6.45 11.32 4.44
N ALA A 214 -5.56 11.36 5.42
CA ALA A 214 -4.20 10.86 5.30
C ALA A 214 -3.65 10.42 6.67
N SER A 215 -2.62 9.59 6.66
CA SER A 215 -1.92 9.16 7.88
C SER A 215 -1.17 10.27 8.60
N GLU A 216 -0.92 11.40 7.93
CA GLU A 216 -0.24 12.56 8.52
C GLU A 216 -0.99 13.87 8.26
N ARG A 217 -1.00 14.73 9.29
CA ARG A 217 -1.51 16.11 9.19
C ARG A 217 -0.79 16.92 8.11
N PHE A 218 0.53 16.73 7.99
CA PHE A 218 1.36 17.46 7.04
C PHE A 218 0.92 17.24 5.59
N ILE A 219 0.55 16.00 5.24
CA ILE A 219 0.06 15.66 3.89
C ILE A 219 -1.18 16.49 3.55
N LEU A 220 -2.16 16.54 4.46
CA LEU A 220 -3.39 17.29 4.24
C LEU A 220 -3.17 18.80 4.21
N GLN A 221 -2.33 19.32 5.10
CA GLN A 221 -2.01 20.75 5.11
C GLN A 221 -1.32 21.15 3.81
N ARG A 222 -0.32 20.38 3.37
CA ARG A 222 0.38 20.64 2.10
C ARG A 222 -0.52 20.50 0.90
N LEU A 223 -1.44 19.53 0.90
CA LEU A 223 -2.43 19.42 -0.16
C LEU A 223 -3.22 20.72 -0.27
N LEU A 224 -3.85 21.18 0.81
CA LEU A 224 -4.65 22.41 0.83
C LEU A 224 -3.84 23.65 0.42
N ASP A 225 -2.63 23.80 0.96
CA ASP A 225 -1.77 24.97 0.72
C ASP A 225 -1.27 25.05 -0.73
N THR A 226 -0.97 23.91 -1.35
CA THR A 226 -0.29 23.88 -2.67
C THR A 226 -1.26 23.79 -3.84
N THR A 227 -2.44 23.20 -3.64
CA THR A 227 -3.42 23.02 -4.70
C THR A 227 -4.36 24.21 -4.83
N ARG A 228 -4.59 24.99 -3.76
CA ARG A 228 -5.66 26.02 -3.71
C ARG A 228 -7.07 25.45 -3.87
N LEU A 229 -7.30 24.22 -3.39
CA LEU A 229 -8.59 23.53 -3.49
C LEU A 229 -9.80 24.32 -2.99
N GLN A 230 -9.59 25.21 -2.01
CA GLN A 230 -10.66 26.00 -1.42
C GLN A 230 -11.27 27.03 -2.39
N ASP A 231 -10.54 27.40 -3.46
CA ASP A 231 -11.03 28.32 -4.48
C ASP A 231 -12.17 27.69 -5.31
N GLU A 232 -12.15 26.36 -5.46
CA GLU A 232 -13.16 25.58 -6.21
C GLU A 232 -14.18 24.92 -5.28
N LEU A 233 -13.69 24.32 -4.18
CA LEU A 233 -14.52 23.56 -3.25
C LEU A 233 -15.25 24.42 -2.22
N GLY A 234 -14.88 25.70 -2.08
CA GLY A 234 -15.25 26.54 -0.95
C GLY A 234 -14.42 26.22 0.30
N PRO A 235 -14.74 26.84 1.45
CA PRO A 235 -13.97 26.68 2.67
C PRO A 235 -13.86 25.21 3.11
N CYS A 236 -12.64 24.78 3.40
CA CYS A 236 -12.36 23.49 4.03
C CYS A 236 -12.29 23.66 5.55
N ARG A 237 -12.87 22.71 6.28
CA ARG A 237 -12.76 22.66 7.73
C ARG A 237 -11.29 22.47 8.15
N PRO A 238 -10.90 22.90 9.36
CA PRO A 238 -9.55 22.64 9.85
C PRO A 238 -9.24 21.14 9.87
N VAL A 239 -8.00 20.76 9.55
CA VAL A 239 -7.55 19.36 9.61
C VAL A 239 -7.72 18.82 11.03
N ARG A 240 -8.49 17.74 11.17
CA ARG A 240 -8.78 17.06 12.43
C ARG A 240 -8.02 15.75 12.51
N ARG A 241 -7.61 15.39 13.73
CA ARG A 241 -7.02 14.08 14.05
C ARG A 241 -8.13 13.12 14.47
N ILE A 242 -8.17 11.93 13.89
CA ILE A 242 -8.98 10.83 14.42
C ILE A 242 -8.31 10.37 15.72
N ARG A 243 -9.05 10.39 16.83
CA ARG A 243 -8.48 10.11 18.16
C ARG A 243 -8.06 8.63 18.26
N PRO A 244 -7.12 8.29 19.14
CA PRO A 244 -6.85 6.88 19.45
C PRO A 244 -8.12 6.16 19.89
N GLN A 245 -8.28 4.92 19.45
CA GLN A 245 -9.45 4.07 19.72
C GLN A 245 -10.76 4.67 19.19
N THR A 246 -10.71 5.34 18.03
CA THR A 246 -11.90 5.85 17.35
C THR A 246 -11.86 5.53 15.86
N GLY A 247 -13.06 5.50 15.28
CA GLY A 247 -13.29 5.37 13.86
C GLY A 247 -14.10 6.54 13.31
N VAL A 248 -14.06 6.65 11.98
CA VAL A 248 -14.84 7.60 11.20
C VAL A 248 -15.53 6.82 10.10
N LEU A 249 -16.86 6.89 10.07
CA LEU A 249 -17.68 6.36 8.99
C LEU A 249 -18.01 7.55 8.07
N VAL A 250 -17.62 7.44 6.80
CA VAL A 250 -17.98 8.41 5.76
C VAL A 250 -18.97 7.75 4.83
N ARG A 251 -20.20 8.22 4.81
CA ARG A 251 -21.19 7.83 3.80
C ARG A 251 -20.76 8.40 2.45
N THR A 252 -20.51 7.57 1.46
CA THR A 252 -19.94 8.03 0.18
C THR A 252 -20.99 8.68 -0.72
N ASP A 253 -22.26 8.36 -0.53
CA ASP A 253 -23.41 8.93 -1.24
C ASP A 253 -23.76 10.35 -0.76
N ALA A 254 -23.60 10.65 0.53
CA ALA A 254 -23.94 11.96 1.09
C ALA A 254 -22.72 12.76 1.63
N ILE A 255 -21.55 12.13 1.70
CA ILE A 255 -20.32 12.65 2.34
C ILE A 255 -20.63 13.13 3.78
N GLU A 256 -21.46 12.35 4.46
CA GLU A 256 -21.74 12.51 5.88
C GLU A 256 -20.66 11.80 6.68
N VAL A 257 -20.06 12.52 7.62
CA VAL A 257 -18.92 12.04 8.43
C VAL A 257 -19.39 11.85 9.86
N ARG A 258 -19.29 10.62 10.38
CA ARG A 258 -19.63 10.27 11.76
C ARG A 258 -18.45 9.64 12.48
N GLU A 259 -18.05 10.22 13.61
CA GLU A 259 -17.05 9.63 14.51
C GLU A 259 -17.71 8.59 15.43
N PHE A 260 -17.00 7.51 15.76
CA PHE A 260 -17.47 6.46 16.65
C PHE A 260 -16.33 5.84 17.48
N PRO A 261 -16.60 5.27 18.66
CA PRO A 261 -15.58 4.55 19.43
C PRO A 261 -15.20 3.24 18.71
N ALA A 262 -13.91 3.02 18.51
CA ALA A 262 -13.37 1.76 17.96
C ALA A 262 -12.93 0.79 19.08
N SER A 263 -13.53 0.90 20.27
CA SER A 263 -13.27 0.01 21.40
C SER A 263 -14.56 -0.66 21.86
N ALA A 264 -14.47 -1.93 22.21
CA ALA A 264 -15.56 -2.71 22.78
C ALA A 264 -15.84 -2.29 24.24
N SER A 265 -16.30 -1.06 24.45
CA SER A 265 -16.92 -0.67 25.71
C SER A 265 -18.39 -1.09 25.66
N ALA A 266 -18.78 -1.99 26.56
CA ALA A 266 -20.13 -2.50 26.73
C ALA A 266 -21.21 -1.42 26.63
N SER A 267 -22.24 -1.69 25.81
CA SER A 267 -23.57 -1.09 25.86
C SER A 267 -23.63 0.44 25.96
N ALA A 268 -23.08 1.16 24.97
CA ALA A 268 -23.83 2.34 24.56
C ALA A 268 -25.10 1.82 23.87
N PRO A 269 -26.32 2.26 24.26
CA PRO A 269 -27.51 1.93 23.47
C PRO A 269 -27.18 2.34 22.04
N ALA A 270 -27.43 1.45 21.07
CA ALA A 270 -27.40 1.80 19.67
C ALA A 270 -28.27 3.06 19.55
N GLU A 271 -27.64 4.23 19.39
CA GLU A 271 -28.42 5.41 19.05
C GLU A 271 -29.14 5.03 17.76
N PRO A 272 -30.49 5.09 17.74
CA PRO A 272 -31.26 4.63 16.61
C PRO A 272 -31.11 5.64 15.48
N ASP A 273 -29.95 5.63 14.81
CA ASP A 273 -29.72 6.41 13.58
C ASP A 273 -28.45 5.98 12.83
N VAL A 274 -28.19 4.68 12.74
CA VAL A 274 -27.44 4.15 11.58
C VAL A 274 -28.50 3.38 10.81
N LEU A 275 -29.35 4.16 10.16
CA LEU A 275 -30.51 3.75 9.37
C LEU A 275 -30.26 2.42 8.67
N ALA A 276 -31.29 1.58 8.64
CA ALA A 276 -31.41 0.39 7.82
C ALA A 276 -30.82 0.65 6.42
N MET A 277 -29.52 0.39 6.26
CA MET A 277 -28.86 0.43 4.98
C MET A 277 -29.34 -0.84 4.31
N GLU A 278 -30.33 -0.72 3.42
CA GLU A 278 -30.68 -1.85 2.58
C GLU A 278 -29.40 -2.24 1.83
N PRO A 279 -28.95 -3.50 1.91
CA PRO A 279 -27.77 -3.94 1.21
C PRO A 279 -27.92 -3.59 -0.28
N THR A 280 -27.05 -2.73 -0.81
CA THR A 280 -27.02 -2.49 -2.25
C THR A 280 -26.46 -3.75 -2.92
N GLN A 281 -26.66 -3.87 -4.23
CA GLN A 281 -25.89 -4.89 -4.96
C GLN A 281 -24.40 -4.68 -4.66
N PRO A 282 -23.66 -5.74 -4.29
CA PRO A 282 -22.24 -5.61 -4.00
C PRO A 282 -21.50 -5.09 -5.21
N ALA A 283 -20.73 -4.02 -5.02
CA ALA A 283 -19.87 -3.49 -6.06
C ALA A 283 -18.90 -4.58 -6.54
N GLN A 284 -18.72 -4.70 -7.85
CA GLN A 284 -17.78 -5.63 -8.44
C GLN A 284 -16.35 -5.14 -8.13
N ILE A 285 -15.59 -5.95 -7.37
CA ILE A 285 -14.17 -5.71 -7.14
C ILE A 285 -13.39 -6.28 -8.32
N VAL A 286 -12.64 -5.43 -9.02
CA VAL A 286 -11.83 -5.79 -10.18
C VAL A 286 -10.36 -5.51 -9.89
N ASP A 287 -9.60 -6.58 -9.64
CA ASP A 287 -8.15 -6.47 -9.50
C ASP A 287 -7.49 -6.33 -10.87
N ARG A 288 -6.88 -5.17 -11.10
CA ARG A 288 -6.10 -4.84 -12.29
C ARG A 288 -4.61 -5.09 -12.10
N THR A 289 -4.19 -5.61 -10.93
CA THR A 289 -2.80 -5.95 -10.61
C THR A 289 -2.31 -7.15 -11.43
N LYS A 290 -1.03 -7.16 -11.82
CA LYS A 290 -0.45 -8.30 -12.55
C LYS A 290 0.08 -9.22 -11.47
N ARG A 291 -0.29 -10.50 -11.48
CA ARG A 291 0.29 -11.46 -10.54
C ARG A 291 1.73 -11.71 -10.92
N ALA A 292 2.56 -12.10 -9.96
CA ALA A 292 4.00 -12.35 -10.19
C ALA A 292 4.30 -13.37 -11.32
N ARG A 293 3.37 -14.31 -11.56
CA ARG A 293 3.44 -15.29 -12.66
C ARG A 293 3.11 -14.74 -14.04
N ASP A 294 2.40 -13.62 -14.10
CA ASP A 294 1.95 -12.96 -15.33
C ASP A 294 2.88 -11.81 -15.74
N LEU A 295 3.92 -11.53 -14.96
CA LEU A 295 4.94 -10.52 -15.27
C LEU A 295 5.81 -10.99 -16.44
N GLN A 296 6.07 -10.08 -17.39
CA GLN A 296 7.07 -10.32 -18.42
C GLN A 296 8.45 -10.48 -17.75
N ARG A 297 9.25 -11.45 -18.18
CA ARG A 297 10.59 -11.72 -17.65
C ARG A 297 11.61 -11.76 -18.77
N CYS A 298 12.83 -11.35 -18.44
CA CYS A 298 13.95 -11.43 -19.38
C CYS A 298 14.18 -12.89 -19.77
N THR A 299 14.20 -13.16 -21.07
CA THR A 299 14.46 -14.50 -21.61
C THR A 299 15.87 -15.01 -21.31
N ARG A 300 16.79 -14.14 -20.87
CA ARG A 300 18.17 -14.48 -20.46
C ARG A 300 18.39 -14.58 -18.95
N CYS A 301 18.02 -13.54 -18.20
CA CYS A 301 18.34 -13.44 -16.77
C CYS A 301 17.14 -13.55 -15.84
N ILE A 302 15.94 -13.87 -16.35
CA ILE A 302 14.68 -14.02 -15.61
C ILE A 302 14.20 -12.81 -14.79
N LEU A 303 14.93 -11.68 -14.86
CA LEU A 303 14.52 -10.43 -14.21
C LEU A 303 13.14 -10.00 -14.73
N PRO A 304 12.18 -9.71 -13.83
CA PRO A 304 10.83 -9.32 -14.21
C PRO A 304 10.75 -7.88 -14.69
N GLU A 305 9.69 -7.54 -15.40
CA GLU A 305 9.37 -6.16 -15.84
C GLU A 305 9.19 -5.17 -14.69
N SER A 306 9.00 -5.66 -13.46
CA SER A 306 8.98 -4.87 -12.24
C SER A 306 10.37 -4.47 -11.74
N TYR A 307 11.46 -5.00 -12.32
CA TYR A 307 12.82 -4.61 -11.93
C TYR A 307 13.10 -3.15 -12.32
N PRO A 308 13.68 -2.32 -11.44
CA PRO A 308 13.88 -0.90 -11.72
C PRO A 308 14.64 -0.63 -13.02
N MET A 309 14.14 0.30 -13.84
CA MET A 309 14.75 0.75 -15.09
C MET A 309 14.95 -0.36 -16.15
N ILE A 310 14.19 -1.46 -16.05
CA ILE A 310 14.26 -2.55 -17.03
C ILE A 310 13.48 -2.20 -18.30
N GLU A 311 14.08 -2.48 -19.45
CA GLU A 311 13.45 -2.34 -20.76
C GLU A 311 13.71 -3.59 -21.58
N PHE A 312 12.67 -4.14 -22.21
CA PHE A 312 12.77 -5.31 -23.07
C PHE A 312 12.85 -4.89 -24.54
N ASP A 313 13.64 -5.63 -25.31
CA ASP A 313 13.54 -5.61 -26.77
C ASP A 313 12.41 -6.54 -27.28
N ALA A 314 12.30 -6.65 -28.60
CA ALA A 314 11.29 -7.50 -29.25
C ALA A 314 11.46 -9.01 -28.95
N ASP A 315 12.67 -9.45 -28.60
CA ASP A 315 12.98 -10.84 -28.24
C ASP A 315 12.81 -11.10 -26.73
N GLY A 316 12.34 -10.11 -25.97
CA GLY A 316 12.15 -10.20 -24.53
C GLY A 316 13.45 -10.19 -23.74
N VAL A 317 14.55 -9.69 -24.30
CA VAL A 317 15.84 -9.55 -23.60
C VAL A 317 15.94 -8.16 -22.97
N CYS A 318 16.27 -8.12 -21.69
CA CYS A 318 16.38 -6.85 -20.98
C CYS A 318 17.64 -6.03 -21.36
N ASN A 319 17.54 -4.71 -21.23
CA ASN A 319 18.64 -3.76 -21.36
C ASN A 319 19.90 -4.15 -20.56
N PHE A 320 19.77 -4.71 -19.36
CA PHE A 320 20.94 -5.16 -18.57
C PHE A 320 21.69 -6.32 -19.26
N CYS A 321 20.96 -7.31 -19.78
CA CYS A 321 21.56 -8.42 -20.51
C CYS A 321 22.14 -8.00 -21.86
N ARG A 322 21.51 -7.03 -22.53
CA ARG A 322 22.01 -6.50 -23.81
C ARG A 322 23.29 -5.70 -23.63
N ASN A 323 23.40 -4.95 -22.54
CA ASN A 323 24.57 -4.14 -22.21
C ASN A 323 25.63 -4.92 -21.41
N HIS A 324 25.39 -6.21 -21.11
CA HIS A 324 26.35 -7.02 -20.39
C HIS A 324 27.56 -7.28 -21.28
N VAL A 325 28.70 -6.73 -20.88
CA VAL A 325 30.00 -7.06 -21.44
C VAL A 325 30.52 -8.26 -20.66
N GLY A 326 30.66 -9.40 -21.34
CA GLY A 326 31.22 -10.60 -20.72
C GLY A 326 32.59 -10.31 -20.12
N SER A 327 32.83 -10.81 -18.91
CA SER A 327 34.15 -10.75 -18.29
C SER A 327 35.06 -11.82 -18.88
N THR A 328 36.30 -11.47 -19.18
CA THR A 328 37.34 -12.46 -19.47
C THR A 328 37.60 -13.29 -18.21
N GLU A 329 37.45 -14.60 -18.32
CA GLU A 329 37.85 -15.52 -17.25
C GLU A 329 39.37 -15.71 -17.29
N TYR A 330 40.07 -15.17 -16.31
CA TYR A 330 41.53 -15.30 -16.22
C TYR A 330 41.98 -16.63 -15.57
N GLY A 331 41.03 -17.40 -15.03
CA GLY A 331 41.29 -18.67 -14.35
C GLY A 331 41.87 -18.51 -12.94
N GLU A 332 41.96 -19.63 -12.23
CA GLU A 332 42.40 -19.69 -10.82
C GLU A 332 43.86 -19.22 -10.65
N GLN A 333 44.73 -19.58 -11.59
CA GLN A 333 46.16 -19.26 -11.52
C GLN A 333 46.40 -17.74 -11.54
N ALA A 334 45.71 -17.03 -12.44
CA ALA A 334 45.81 -15.57 -12.51
C ALA A 334 45.29 -14.89 -11.23
N LEU A 335 44.25 -15.45 -10.61
CA LEU A 335 43.76 -14.98 -9.31
C LEU A 335 44.79 -15.18 -8.21
N LEU A 336 45.42 -16.36 -8.13
CA LEU A 336 46.46 -16.67 -7.16
C LEU A 336 47.65 -15.70 -7.29
N GLU A 337 48.09 -15.45 -8.52
CA GLU A 337 49.17 -14.50 -8.83
C GLU A 337 48.81 -13.06 -8.50
N ALA A 338 47.57 -12.65 -8.77
CA ALA A 338 47.10 -11.30 -8.47
C ALA A 338 47.06 -11.00 -6.97
N VAL A 339 46.71 -11.98 -6.13
CA VAL A 339 46.63 -11.78 -4.67
C VAL A 339 47.95 -12.00 -3.94
N GLU A 340 48.92 -12.71 -4.54
CA GLU A 340 50.20 -13.08 -3.91
C GLU A 340 50.95 -11.88 -3.27
N PRO A 341 51.11 -10.72 -3.93
CA PRO A 341 51.88 -9.60 -3.36
C PRO A 341 51.25 -8.98 -2.13
N TYR A 342 49.96 -9.24 -1.89
CA TYR A 342 49.19 -8.63 -0.82
C TYR A 342 49.04 -9.53 0.41
N ARG A 343 49.44 -10.81 0.34
CA ARG A 343 49.28 -11.75 1.47
C ARG A 343 50.16 -11.36 2.63
N SER A 344 49.57 -11.32 3.82
CA SER A 344 50.33 -11.11 5.04
C SER A 344 51.16 -12.34 5.40
N SER A 345 52.41 -12.12 5.82
CA SER A 345 53.31 -13.18 6.31
C SER A 345 53.19 -13.43 7.82
N ASP A 346 52.56 -12.53 8.57
CA ASP A 346 52.46 -12.58 10.04
C ASP A 346 51.03 -12.84 10.55
N GLY A 347 50.07 -13.01 9.64
CA GLY A 347 48.67 -13.26 9.98
C GLY A 347 47.87 -11.99 10.29
N SER A 348 48.47 -10.81 10.17
CA SER A 348 47.73 -9.54 10.20
C SER A 348 46.71 -9.47 9.05
N PRO A 349 45.61 -8.71 9.21
CA PRO A 349 44.62 -8.58 8.16
C PRO A 349 45.20 -7.93 6.90
N ASP A 350 44.91 -8.53 5.75
CA ASP A 350 45.52 -8.16 4.46
C ASP A 350 44.50 -7.88 3.36
N CYS A 351 43.22 -8.12 3.61
CA CYS A 351 42.13 -7.80 2.70
C CYS A 351 40.83 -7.50 3.44
N ILE A 352 39.91 -6.82 2.76
CA ILE A 352 38.54 -6.58 3.22
C ILE A 352 37.61 -7.34 2.26
N VAL A 353 36.66 -8.08 2.82
CA VAL A 353 35.67 -8.83 2.05
C VAL A 353 34.28 -8.34 2.39
N ALA A 354 33.56 -7.84 1.38
CA ALA A 354 32.15 -7.51 1.53
C ALA A 354 31.37 -8.79 1.82
N PHE A 355 30.70 -8.82 2.97
CA PHE A 355 30.04 -10.02 3.48
C PHE A 355 28.55 -9.76 3.75
N SER A 356 27.69 -10.41 2.95
CA SER A 356 26.23 -10.27 3.05
C SER A 356 25.58 -11.23 4.06
N GLY A 357 26.30 -12.27 4.51
CA GLY A 357 25.73 -13.39 5.27
C GLY A 357 25.09 -14.49 4.42
N GLY A 358 24.90 -14.28 3.11
CA GLY A 358 24.39 -15.28 2.18
C GLY A 358 25.36 -16.42 1.90
N ARG A 359 24.85 -17.50 1.29
CA ARG A 359 25.62 -18.72 0.95
C ARG A 359 26.86 -18.40 0.12
N ASP A 360 26.69 -17.62 -0.94
CA ASP A 360 27.77 -17.35 -1.91
C ASP A 360 28.86 -16.47 -1.30
N SER A 361 28.49 -15.41 -0.55
CA SER A 361 29.48 -14.60 0.17
C SER A 361 30.18 -15.37 1.29
N SER A 362 29.50 -16.34 1.90
CA SER A 362 30.11 -17.24 2.90
C SER A 362 31.11 -18.19 2.27
N TYR A 363 30.78 -18.75 1.10
CA TYR A 363 31.71 -19.56 0.34
C TYR A 363 32.90 -18.73 -0.15
N GLY A 364 32.67 -17.53 -0.67
CA GLY A 364 33.74 -16.61 -1.09
C GLY A 364 34.70 -16.27 0.05
N LEU A 365 34.17 -15.93 1.24
CA LEU A 365 34.98 -15.67 2.43
C LEU A 365 35.79 -16.90 2.85
N HIS A 366 35.17 -18.09 2.84
CA HIS A 366 35.86 -19.35 3.10
C HIS A 366 37.00 -19.57 2.10
N TYR A 367 36.72 -19.43 0.80
CA TYR A 367 37.69 -19.61 -0.28
C TYR A 367 38.89 -18.67 -0.14
N ILE A 368 38.65 -17.39 0.14
CA ILE A 368 39.71 -16.39 0.37
C ILE A 368 40.61 -16.79 1.55
N LYS A 369 40.03 -17.28 2.65
CA LYS A 369 40.80 -17.71 3.83
C LYS A 369 41.53 -19.04 3.61
N THR A 370 40.86 -20.04 3.07
CA THR A 370 41.36 -21.42 3.07
C THR A 370 42.11 -21.80 1.81
N VAL A 371 41.76 -21.22 0.66
CA VAL A 371 42.39 -21.49 -0.63
C VAL A 371 43.40 -20.41 -0.97
N LEU A 372 42.99 -19.13 -0.98
CA LEU A 372 43.89 -18.01 -1.29
C LEU A 372 44.86 -17.66 -0.14
N LYS A 373 44.68 -18.27 1.04
CA LYS A 373 45.52 -18.09 2.24
C LYS A 373 45.65 -16.63 2.72
N MET A 374 44.62 -15.82 2.49
CA MET A 374 44.57 -14.44 2.96
C MET A 374 43.97 -14.35 4.37
N ASN A 375 44.08 -13.18 5.00
CA ASN A 375 43.52 -12.84 6.30
C ASN A 375 42.45 -11.75 6.14
N PRO A 376 41.21 -12.13 5.79
CA PRO A 376 40.16 -11.17 5.51
C PRO A 376 39.56 -10.56 6.77
N VAL A 377 39.29 -9.26 6.72
CA VAL A 377 38.28 -8.62 7.57
C VAL A 377 36.95 -8.69 6.85
N ALA A 378 35.99 -9.44 7.40
CA ALA A 378 34.63 -9.44 6.90
C ALA A 378 34.00 -8.08 7.23
N PHE A 379 33.57 -7.37 6.19
CA PHE A 379 32.90 -6.09 6.32
C PHE A 379 31.48 -6.25 5.81
N THR A 380 30.53 -6.07 6.72
CA THR A 380 29.13 -5.88 6.37
C THR A 380 28.80 -4.42 6.55
N TYR A 381 28.09 -3.86 5.57
CA TYR A 381 27.53 -2.53 5.69
C TYR A 381 26.04 -2.66 5.41
N ASP A 382 25.26 -2.41 6.44
CA ASP A 382 23.83 -2.35 6.36
C ASP A 382 23.44 -0.91 5.94
N TRP A 383 22.98 -0.76 4.69
CA TRP A 383 22.45 0.52 4.18
C TRP A 383 21.02 0.77 4.69
N GLY A 384 20.45 -0.08 5.55
CA GLY A 384 19.10 0.06 6.09
C GLY A 384 18.01 -0.20 5.06
N MET A 385 18.24 -1.11 4.11
CA MET A 385 17.19 -1.70 3.26
C MET A 385 16.73 -3.04 3.81
#